data_AF-A0A229S8G7-F1
#
_entry.id   AF-A0A229S8G7-F1
#
_cell.length_a   1.000
_cell.length_b   1.000
_cell.length_c   1.000
_cell.angle_alpha   90.00
_cell.angle_beta   90.00
_cell.angle_gamma   90.00
#
_symmetry.space_group_name_H-M   'P 1'
#
loop_
_entity.id
_entity.type
_entity.pdbx_description
1 polymer ?
#
loop_
_entity_poly.entity_id
_entity_poly.type
_entity_poly.pdbx_seq_one_letter_code
_entity_poly.pdbx_strand_id
1 'polypeptide(L)'
;MDGPGFHVEIEVLEGASKNMSQIVHDQESFELRGLCGEPPLYGHDGVHDALAEFCGSWSVGIDALSDRANDLGTLLGNAAQAYRAVEHDNTGALKTDPGIDAITPDVAPRFGGR
;
A
#
# COMPACT_ATOMS: atom_id res chain seq x y z
N MET A 1 -14.30 17.78 -12.80
CA MET A 1 -14.93 18.35 -11.59
C MET A 1 -16.06 17.41 -11.27
N ASP A 2 -15.73 16.45 -10.41
CA ASP A 2 -16.18 15.07 -10.51
C ASP A 2 -17.35 14.78 -9.57
N GLY A 3 -18.24 13.90 -10.02
CA GLY A 3 -19.49 13.56 -9.35
C GLY A 3 -19.31 12.80 -8.01
N PRO A 4 -20.42 12.46 -7.34
CA PRO A 4 -20.39 11.85 -6.02
C PRO A 4 -19.70 10.47 -6.01
N GLY A 5 -18.68 10.30 -5.16
CA GLY A 5 -17.93 9.04 -4.99
C GLY A 5 -16.71 9.20 -4.07
N PHE A 6 -15.97 8.11 -3.81
CA PHE A 6 -14.68 8.16 -3.12
C PHE A 6 -13.58 8.62 -4.09
N HIS A 7 -12.78 9.60 -3.67
CA HIS A 7 -11.59 10.05 -4.40
C HIS A 7 -10.36 9.40 -3.80
N VAL A 8 -10.12 8.13 -4.15
CA VAL A 8 -8.97 7.38 -3.67
C VAL A 8 -8.14 6.94 -4.88
N GLU A 9 -6.86 7.29 -4.84
CA GLU A 9 -5.88 6.80 -5.82
C GLU A 9 -5.43 5.39 -5.41
N ILE A 10 -6.21 4.39 -5.84
CA ILE A 10 -5.99 2.98 -5.49
C ILE A 10 -4.58 2.52 -5.88
N GLU A 11 -4.11 2.92 -7.06
CA GLU A 11 -2.76 2.58 -7.55
C GLU A 11 -1.66 3.12 -6.63
N VAL A 12 -1.87 4.28 -6.00
CA VAL A 12 -0.92 4.87 -5.05
C VAL A 12 -0.87 4.06 -3.76
N LEU A 13 -2.02 3.58 -3.26
CA LEU A 13 -2.07 2.71 -2.08
C LEU A 13 -1.36 1.37 -2.33
N GLU A 14 -1.55 0.79 -3.52
CA GLU A 14 -0.88 -0.46 -3.92
C GLU A 14 0.63 -0.27 -4.10
N GLY A 15 1.02 0.85 -4.73
CA GLY A 15 2.41 1.24 -4.87
C GLY A 15 3.08 1.41 -3.50
N ALA A 16 2.41 2.08 -2.56
CA ALA A 16 2.90 2.25 -1.20
C ALA A 16 3.05 0.89 -0.49
N SER A 17 2.03 0.03 -0.54
CA SER A 17 2.07 -1.32 0.03
C SER A 17 3.28 -2.12 -0.50
N LYS A 18 3.47 -2.16 -1.82
CA LYS A 18 4.59 -2.86 -2.46
C LYS A 18 5.95 -2.28 -2.07
N ASN A 19 6.09 -0.95 -2.09
CA ASN A 19 7.35 -0.28 -1.76
C ASN A 19 7.76 -0.55 -0.31
N MET A 20 6.79 -0.58 0.61
CA MET A 20 7.07 -0.91 2.01
C MET A 20 7.57 -2.35 2.17
N SER A 21 6.95 -3.32 1.49
CA SER A 21 7.46 -4.70 1.51
C SER A 21 8.86 -4.82 0.92
N GLN A 22 9.19 -4.06 -0.12
CA GLN A 22 10.54 -4.04 -0.69
C GLN A 22 11.58 -3.47 0.29
N ILE A 23 11.27 -2.35 0.94
CA ILE A 23 12.16 -1.73 1.94
C ILE A 23 12.44 -2.68 3.11
N VAL A 24 11.40 -3.39 3.59
CA VAL A 24 11.54 -4.39 4.65
C VAL A 24 12.44 -5.54 4.21
N HIS A 25 12.22 -6.06 3.00
CA HIS A 25 13.03 -7.15 2.45
C HIS A 25 14.52 -6.77 2.32
N ASP A 26 14.79 -5.54 1.86
CA ASP A 26 16.17 -5.05 1.74
C ASP A 26 16.83 -4.95 3.13
N GLN A 27 16.08 -4.58 4.18
CA GLN A 27 16.61 -4.52 5.54
C GLN A 27 16.82 -5.88 6.21
N GLU A 28 15.98 -6.88 5.94
CA GLU A 28 16.21 -8.26 6.39
C GLU A 28 17.54 -8.82 5.85
N SER A 29 17.98 -8.35 4.68
CA SER A 29 19.23 -8.80 4.07
C SER A 29 20.51 -8.23 4.72
N PHE A 30 20.38 -7.28 5.67
CA PHE A 30 21.50 -6.55 6.25
C PHE A 30 21.61 -6.74 7.78
N GLU A 31 22.29 -7.81 8.20
CA GLU A 31 22.54 -8.06 9.62
C GLU A 31 23.69 -7.20 10.18
N LEU A 32 23.33 -6.09 10.84
CA LEU A 32 24.30 -5.20 11.51
C LEU A 32 25.09 -5.86 12.65
N ARG A 33 24.64 -7.00 13.16
CA ARG A 33 25.36 -7.78 14.17
C ARG A 33 26.68 -8.34 13.64
N GLY A 34 26.80 -8.59 12.33
CA GLY A 34 28.06 -9.01 11.71
C GLY A 34 29.07 -7.87 11.51
N LEU A 35 28.63 -6.61 11.62
CA LEU A 35 29.46 -5.44 11.33
C LEU A 35 30.58 -5.21 12.35
N CYS A 36 30.35 -5.56 13.62
CA CYS A 36 31.35 -5.36 14.67
C CYS A 36 32.55 -6.31 14.53
N GLY A 37 32.45 -7.40 13.78
CA GLY A 37 33.56 -8.33 13.55
C GLY A 37 34.13 -8.95 14.82
N GLU A 38 35.28 -9.60 14.68
CA GLU A 38 35.92 -10.36 15.76
C GLU A 38 36.69 -9.45 16.74
N PRO A 39 36.67 -9.74 18.06
CA PRO A 39 37.36 -8.95 19.09
C PRO A 39 38.84 -8.64 18.80
N PRO A 40 39.67 -9.57 18.28
CA PRO A 40 41.08 -9.32 17.99
C PRO A 40 41.35 -8.25 16.92
N LEU A 41 40.33 -7.84 16.15
CA LEU A 41 40.45 -6.72 15.21
C LEU A 41 40.57 -5.37 15.93
N TYR A 42 40.24 -5.35 17.22
CA TYR A 42 40.26 -4.16 18.06
C TYR A 42 41.47 -4.24 18.99
N GLY A 43 42.20 -3.12 19.10
CA GLY A 43 43.33 -3.02 20.04
C GLY A 43 42.90 -2.91 21.51
N HIS A 44 41.59 -2.94 21.80
CA HIS A 44 41.04 -2.78 23.14
C HIS A 44 39.62 -3.37 23.22
N ASP A 45 39.41 -4.30 24.17
CA ASP A 45 38.15 -5.04 24.32
C ASP A 45 36.94 -4.12 24.54
N GLY A 46 37.08 -3.09 25.39
CA GLY A 46 35.98 -2.15 25.64
C GLY A 46 35.49 -1.36 24.41
N VAL A 47 36.30 -1.23 23.34
CA VAL A 47 35.85 -0.61 22.08
C VAL A 47 35.02 -1.60 21.27
N HIS A 48 35.45 -2.86 21.23
CA HIS A 48 34.67 -3.93 20.62
C HIS A 48 33.33 -4.11 21.33
N ASP A 49 33.34 -4.19 22.66
CA ASP A 49 32.12 -4.37 23.48
C ASP A 49 31.11 -3.24 23.24
N ALA A 50 31.56 -1.99 23.25
CA ALA A 50 30.70 -0.83 23.02
C ALA A 50 30.09 -0.84 21.60
N LEU A 51 30.87 -1.22 20.59
CA LEU A 51 30.38 -1.33 19.22
C LEU A 51 29.42 -2.52 19.05
N ALA A 52 29.70 -3.65 19.70
CA ALA A 52 28.83 -4.82 19.70
C ALA A 52 27.47 -4.50 20.35
N GLU A 53 27.47 -3.78 21.49
CA GLU A 53 26.24 -3.31 22.15
C GLU A 53 25.45 -2.36 21.23
N PHE A 54 26.13 -1.41 20.59
CA PHE A 54 25.51 -0.50 19.63
C PHE A 54 24.87 -1.28 18.47
N CYS A 55 25.63 -2.15 17.80
CA CYS A 55 25.12 -2.97 16.69
C CYS A 55 23.94 -3.83 17.13
N GLY A 56 24.01 -4.46 18.30
CA GLY A 56 22.94 -5.30 18.84
C GLY A 56 21.65 -4.53 19.11
N SER A 57 21.74 -3.40 19.82
CA SER A 57 20.58 -2.55 20.14
C SER A 57 19.96 -1.94 18.89
N TRP A 58 20.79 -1.51 17.94
CA TRP A 58 20.34 -0.93 16.68
C TRP A 58 19.67 -1.97 15.77
N SER A 59 20.19 -3.21 15.69
CA SER A 59 19.50 -4.30 14.99
C SER A 59 18.10 -4.53 15.53
N VAL A 60 17.92 -4.59 16.86
CA VAL A 60 16.59 -4.73 17.47
C VAL A 60 15.66 -3.56 17.08
N GLY A 61 16.21 -2.34 17.04
CA GLY A 61 15.45 -1.16 16.60
C GLY A 61 15.01 -1.23 15.14
N ILE A 62 15.88 -1.71 14.25
CA ILE A 62 15.54 -1.92 12.84
C ILE A 62 14.51 -3.01 12.68
N ASP A 63 14.64 -4.14 13.37
CA ASP A 63 13.66 -5.24 13.33
C ASP A 63 12.26 -4.73 13.68
N ALA A 64 12.15 -3.97 14.77
CA ALA A 64 10.88 -3.39 15.20
C ALA A 64 10.32 -2.35 14.21
N LEU A 65 11.17 -1.63 13.48
CA LEU A 65 10.75 -0.70 12.44
C LEU A 65 10.28 -1.45 11.18
N SER A 66 10.97 -2.52 10.81
CA SER A 66 10.63 -3.40 9.70
C SER A 66 9.28 -4.07 9.92
N ASP A 67 9.02 -4.60 11.12
CA ASP A 67 7.72 -5.18 11.49
C ASP A 67 6.58 -4.16 11.30
N ARG A 68 6.76 -2.94 11.82
CA ARG A 68 5.76 -1.86 11.69
C ARG A 68 5.55 -1.44 10.25
N ALA A 69 6.61 -1.40 9.45
CA ALA A 69 6.53 -1.10 8.03
C ALA A 69 5.74 -2.18 7.28
N ASN A 70 5.94 -3.45 7.64
CA ASN A 70 5.20 -4.57 7.06
C ASN A 70 3.70 -4.53 7.42
N ASP A 71 3.38 -4.23 8.69
CA ASP A 71 2.00 -4.05 9.15
C ASP A 71 1.28 -2.92 8.39
N LEU A 72 1.94 -1.77 8.24
CA LEU A 72 1.38 -0.64 7.51
C LEU A 72 1.23 -0.96 6.01
N GLY A 73 2.22 -1.61 5.40
CA GLY A 73 2.14 -2.06 4.01
C GLY A 73 0.97 -3.02 3.78
N THR A 74 0.75 -3.96 4.69
CA THR A 74 -0.39 -4.88 4.67
C THR A 74 -1.73 -4.13 4.79
N LEU A 75 -1.81 -3.16 5.71
CA LEU A 75 -3.02 -2.35 5.89
C LEU A 75 -3.37 -1.54 4.63
N LEU A 76 -2.37 -0.93 3.99
CA LEU A 76 -2.56 -0.17 2.75
C LEU A 76 -3.04 -1.08 1.61
N GLY A 77 -2.47 -2.28 1.50
CA GLY A 77 -2.90 -3.28 0.51
C GLY A 77 -4.34 -3.73 0.73
N ASN A 78 -4.73 -3.99 1.99
CA ASN A 78 -6.10 -4.35 2.34
C ASN A 78 -7.09 -3.21 2.04
N ALA A 79 -6.70 -1.96 2.31
CA ALA A 79 -7.52 -0.80 1.98
C ALA A 79 -7.71 -0.67 0.46
N ALA A 80 -6.66 -0.82 -0.34
CA ALA A 80 -6.75 -0.81 -1.80
C ALA A 80 -7.70 -1.88 -2.34
N GLN A 81 -7.60 -3.12 -1.81
CA GLN A 81 -8.50 -4.22 -2.19
C GLN A 81 -9.97 -3.90 -1.86
N ALA A 82 -10.23 -3.33 -0.69
CA ALA A 82 -11.57 -2.92 -0.29
C ALA A 82 -12.14 -1.83 -1.21
N TYR A 83 -11.33 -0.83 -1.57
CA TYR A 83 -11.75 0.21 -2.51
C TYR A 83 -12.03 -0.35 -3.90
N ARG A 84 -11.19 -1.24 -4.43
CA ARG A 84 -11.44 -1.91 -5.72
C ARG A 84 -12.72 -2.72 -5.71
N ALA A 85 -13.00 -3.46 -4.63
CA ALA A 85 -14.21 -4.27 -4.54
C ALA A 85 -15.46 -3.40 -4.64
N VAL A 86 -15.49 -2.29 -3.89
CA VAL A 86 -16.60 -1.32 -3.93
C VAL A 86 -16.70 -0.61 -5.29
N GLU A 87 -15.59 -0.25 -5.91
CA GLU A 87 -15.58 0.31 -7.28
C GLU A 87 -16.16 -0.69 -8.29
N HIS A 88 -15.75 -1.95 -8.24
CA HIS A 88 -16.25 -2.99 -9.13
C HIS A 88 -17.76 -3.23 -8.93
N ASP A 89 -18.22 -3.28 -7.68
CA ASP A 89 -19.64 -3.49 -7.34
C ASP A 89 -20.51 -2.30 -7.81
N ASN A 90 -20.05 -1.06 -7.60
CA ASN A 90 -20.77 0.15 -8.03
C ASN A 90 -20.76 0.33 -9.56
N THR A 91 -19.66 -0.02 -10.24
CA THR A 91 -19.62 -0.04 -11.71
C THR A 91 -20.59 -1.08 -12.28
N GLY A 92 -20.93 -2.13 -11.51
CA GLY A 92 -21.99 -3.07 -11.84
C GLY A 92 -23.40 -2.48 -11.71
N ALA A 93 -23.64 -1.70 -10.66
CA ALA A 93 -24.93 -1.08 -10.36
C ALA A 93 -25.27 0.14 -11.25
N LEU A 94 -24.27 0.84 -11.78
CA LEU A 94 -24.43 2.08 -12.56
C LEU A 94 -24.47 1.88 -14.09
N LYS A 95 -24.49 0.64 -14.60
CA LYS A 95 -24.52 0.39 -16.07
C LYS A 95 -25.84 0.76 -16.74
N THR A 96 -26.91 0.87 -15.96
CA THR A 96 -28.23 1.28 -16.41
C THR A 96 -28.65 2.48 -15.58
N ASP A 97 -28.71 3.64 -16.22
CA ASP A 97 -29.33 4.83 -15.63
C ASP A 97 -30.86 4.73 -15.84
N PRO A 98 -31.65 4.45 -14.78
CA PRO A 98 -33.11 4.39 -14.88
C PRO A 98 -33.74 5.75 -15.23
N GLY A 99 -32.97 6.84 -15.18
CA GLY A 99 -33.37 8.16 -15.65
C GLY A 99 -33.39 8.31 -17.17
N ILE A 100 -32.69 7.47 -17.94
CA ILE A 100 -32.66 7.56 -19.42
C ILE A 100 -34.06 7.40 -20.00
N ASP A 101 -34.82 6.40 -19.54
CA ASP A 101 -36.21 6.17 -19.97
C ASP A 101 -37.16 7.32 -19.63
N ALA A 102 -36.82 8.16 -18.64
CA ALA A 102 -37.63 9.32 -18.25
C ALA A 102 -37.41 10.56 -19.13
N ILE A 103 -36.31 10.62 -19.90
CA ILE A 103 -35.92 11.78 -20.73
C ILE A 103 -35.85 11.48 -22.22
N THR A 104 -35.87 10.21 -22.65
CA THR A 104 -36.16 9.87 -24.05
C THR A 104 -37.66 9.97 -24.30
N PRO A 105 -38.15 11.02 -24.98
CA PRO A 105 -39.55 11.04 -25.39
C PRO A 105 -39.82 9.87 -26.33
N ASP A 106 -40.94 9.18 -26.11
CA ASP A 106 -41.50 8.23 -27.06
C ASP A 106 -41.51 8.91 -28.44
N VAL A 107 -40.85 8.27 -29.43
CA VAL A 107 -40.94 8.72 -30.81
C VAL A 107 -42.42 8.65 -31.19
N ALA A 108 -43.07 9.81 -31.20
CA ALA A 108 -44.50 9.92 -31.43
C ALA A 108 -44.85 9.16 -32.73
N PRO A 109 -45.97 8.41 -32.77
CA PRO A 109 -46.37 7.72 -33.98
C PRO A 109 -46.50 8.74 -35.09
N ARG A 110 -45.81 8.51 -36.22
CA ARG A 110 -46.07 9.24 -37.45
C ARG A 110 -47.48 8.91 -37.92
N PHE A 111 -48.46 9.67 -37.43
CA PHE A 111 -49.78 9.75 -38.04
C PHE A 111 -49.61 10.38 -39.42
N GLY A 112 -49.95 9.61 -40.46
CA GLY A 112 -49.52 9.84 -41.84
C GLY A 112 -50.41 10.74 -42.71
N GLY A 113 -50.22 10.57 -44.03
CA GLY A 113 -50.93 11.23 -45.14
C GLY A 113 -49.97 12.12 -45.94
N ARG A 114 -49.73 11.93 -47.24
CA ARG A 114 -50.53 11.33 -48.32
C ARG A 114 -49.58 10.78 -49.39
#